data_AF-A0A2X1PKI9-F1
#
_entry.id   AF-A0A2X1PKI9-F1
#
_cell.length_a   1.000
_cell.length_b   1.000
_cell.length_c   1.000
_cell.angle_alpha   90.00
_cell.angle_beta   90.00
_cell.angle_gamma   90.00
#
_symmetry.space_group_name_H-M   'P 1'
#
loop_
_entity.id
_entity.type
_entity.pdbx_description
1 polymer ?
#
loop_
_entity_poly.entity_id
_entity_poly.type
_entity_poly.pdbx_seq_one_letter_code
_entity_poly.pdbx_strand_id
1 'polypeptide(L)'
;MLTIRTEKLDKIASIISNRALHYPLDVSLVGATGVGKSSTINALFGETLAKVCTGVEPETQFISEYKTEKFRLHDTVGLGDGLEADRKHATNLSDLLLNTFDERKYHLIDLCLVILDGSSRDMGTTYKALEQVVLRCIDPKRVIVAINQADMVMKGRNWNYLNNRPEPELLNFLNDKARSVRDRIKEATGLTISTPVCYSAEKQWNLNKLMDHIIEHIPHERRRVKA
;
A
#
# COMPACT_ATOMS: atom_id res chain seq x y z
N MET A 1 14.27 0.27 17.29
CA MET A 1 13.34 0.05 16.16
C MET A 1 11.95 -0.39 16.63
N LEU A 2 11.85 -1.38 17.52
CA LEU A 2 10.59 -1.81 18.14
C LEU A 2 9.84 -0.65 18.82
N THR A 3 10.51 0.18 19.61
CA THR A 3 9.88 1.32 20.33
C THR A 3 9.21 2.32 19.39
N ILE A 4 9.92 2.76 18.33
CA ILE A 4 9.38 3.72 17.35
C ILE A 4 8.18 3.11 16.60
N ARG A 5 8.25 1.82 16.28
CA ARG A 5 7.14 1.12 15.63
C ARG A 5 5.89 1.11 16.52
N THR A 6 6.03 0.74 17.80
CA THR A 6 4.91 0.76 18.76
C THR A 6 4.33 2.17 18.89
N GLU A 7 5.18 3.19 19.06
CA GLU A 7 4.74 4.60 19.14
C GLU A 7 3.93 5.04 17.91
N LYS A 8 4.35 4.64 16.70
CA LYS A 8 3.61 4.96 15.47
C LYS A 8 2.27 4.24 15.40
N LEU A 9 2.20 2.97 15.84
CA LEU A 9 0.94 2.22 15.89
C LEU A 9 -0.04 2.82 16.91
N ASP A 10 0.46 3.22 18.09
CA ASP A 10 -0.33 3.92 19.10
C ASP A 10 -0.83 5.26 18.56
N LYS A 11 0.01 5.98 17.82
CA LYS A 11 -0.39 7.22 17.14
C LYS A 11 -1.49 6.97 16.11
N ILE A 12 -1.42 5.90 15.32
CA ILE A 12 -2.50 5.51 14.39
C ILE A 12 -3.79 5.25 15.17
N ALA A 13 -3.75 4.46 16.24
CA ALA A 13 -4.91 4.14 17.07
C ALA A 13 -5.53 5.39 17.73
N SER A 14 -4.68 6.31 18.19
CA SER A 14 -5.10 7.60 18.75
C SER A 14 -5.79 8.48 17.70
N ILE A 15 -5.21 8.60 16.50
CA ILE A 15 -5.80 9.37 15.40
C ILE A 15 -7.17 8.81 15.00
N ILE A 16 -7.28 7.48 14.86
CA ILE A 16 -8.54 6.80 14.52
C ILE A 16 -9.62 7.07 15.56
N SER A 17 -9.26 7.00 16.85
CA SER A 17 -10.19 7.26 17.94
C SER A 17 -10.61 8.73 18.00
N ASN A 18 -9.67 9.67 17.90
CA ASN A 18 -9.93 11.11 17.95
C ASN A 18 -10.79 11.60 16.78
N ARG A 19 -10.70 10.94 15.62
CA ARG A 19 -11.49 11.26 14.43
C ARG A 19 -12.82 10.52 14.37
N ALA A 20 -13.19 9.80 15.44
CA ALA A 20 -14.42 9.03 15.53
C ALA A 20 -14.60 8.06 14.33
N LEU A 21 -13.51 7.48 13.85
CA LEU A 21 -13.56 6.45 12.81
C LEU A 21 -13.98 5.12 13.46
N HIS A 22 -15.22 5.00 13.94
CA HIS A 22 -15.74 3.94 14.84
C HIS A 22 -15.54 2.47 14.42
N TYR A 23 -15.11 2.21 13.19
CA TYR A 23 -14.73 0.89 12.69
C TYR A 23 -13.20 0.75 12.63
N PRO A 24 -12.63 -0.42 12.36
CA PRO A 24 -11.22 -0.49 11.97
C PRO A 24 -10.95 0.45 10.78
N LEU A 25 -9.79 1.09 10.72
CA LEU A 25 -9.34 1.77 9.50
C LEU A 25 -9.00 0.69 8.48
N ASP A 26 -9.73 0.70 7.37
CA ASP A 26 -9.70 -0.34 6.35
C ASP A 26 -8.78 0.06 5.20
N VAL A 27 -7.71 -0.69 5.00
CA VAL A 27 -6.66 -0.38 4.04
C VAL A 27 -6.50 -1.51 3.05
N SER A 28 -6.68 -1.23 1.76
CA SER A 28 -6.36 -2.21 0.70
C SER A 28 -4.86 -2.21 0.43
N LEU A 29 -4.28 -3.40 0.25
CA LEU A 29 -2.89 -3.58 -0.14
C LEU A 29 -2.84 -4.11 -1.58
N VAL A 30 -2.20 -3.35 -2.47
CA VAL A 30 -2.16 -3.62 -3.91
C VAL A 30 -0.72 -3.71 -4.38
N GLY A 31 -0.43 -4.68 -5.24
CA GLY A 31 0.88 -4.81 -5.88
C GLY A 31 1.05 -6.18 -6.52
N ALA A 32 1.96 -6.27 -7.49
CA ALA A 32 2.29 -7.53 -8.16
C ALA A 32 2.75 -8.64 -7.18
N THR A 33 2.72 -9.89 -7.67
CA THR A 33 3.37 -11.00 -6.96
C THR A 33 4.87 -10.73 -6.81
N GLY A 34 5.45 -11.05 -5.65
CA GLY A 34 6.88 -10.84 -5.40
C GLY A 34 7.30 -9.42 -5.00
N VAL A 35 6.42 -8.43 -5.08
CA VAL A 35 6.76 -7.02 -4.71
C VAL A 35 7.05 -6.81 -3.21
N GLY A 36 6.77 -7.82 -2.38
CA GLY A 36 7.01 -7.79 -0.94
C GLY A 36 5.86 -7.22 -0.11
N LYS A 37 4.60 -7.44 -0.53
CA LYS A 37 3.40 -7.13 0.26
C LYS A 37 3.45 -7.74 1.65
N SER A 38 3.57 -9.06 1.75
CA SER A 38 3.63 -9.77 3.04
C SER A 38 4.85 -9.37 3.88
N SER A 39 6.02 -9.18 3.26
CA SER A 39 7.22 -8.68 3.96
C SER A 39 7.00 -7.28 4.52
N THR A 40 6.27 -6.42 3.80
CA THR A 40 5.92 -5.07 4.27
C THR A 40 4.97 -5.13 5.46
N ILE A 41 3.96 -5.99 5.42
CA ILE A 41 3.05 -6.20 6.56
C ILE A 41 3.86 -6.64 7.79
N ASN A 42 4.72 -7.64 7.65
CA ASN A 42 5.53 -8.15 8.75
C ASN A 42 6.53 -7.09 9.29
N ALA A 43 7.09 -6.28 8.40
CA ALA A 43 8.02 -5.23 8.78
C ALA A 43 7.34 -4.08 9.55
N LEU A 44 6.19 -3.61 9.05
CA LEU A 44 5.44 -2.49 9.66
C LEU A 44 4.63 -2.91 10.90
N PHE A 45 4.04 -4.10 10.88
CA PHE A 45 3.05 -4.53 11.86
C PHE A 45 3.42 -5.85 12.56
N GLY A 46 4.34 -6.65 12.02
CA GLY A 46 4.84 -7.91 12.61
C GLY A 46 3.74 -8.80 13.17
N GLU A 47 3.96 -9.42 14.33
CA GLU A 47 2.99 -10.32 14.98
C GLU A 47 1.73 -9.61 15.52
N THR A 48 1.64 -8.28 15.40
CA THR A 48 0.51 -7.50 15.93
C THR A 48 -0.79 -7.75 15.15
N LEU A 49 -0.71 -8.30 13.94
CA LEU A 49 -1.89 -8.62 13.13
C LEU A 49 -2.14 -10.12 13.08
N ALA A 50 -3.35 -10.53 13.45
CA ALA A 50 -3.81 -11.90 13.21
C ALA A 50 -4.13 -12.08 11.71
N LYS A 51 -3.58 -13.13 11.09
CA LYS A 51 -3.93 -13.52 9.73
C LYS A 51 -5.26 -14.26 9.73
N VAL A 52 -6.23 -13.76 8.97
CA VAL A 52 -7.53 -14.41 8.75
C VAL A 52 -7.69 -14.64 7.25
N CYS A 53 -7.88 -15.90 6.85
CA CYS A 53 -8.22 -16.23 5.48
C CYS A 53 -9.75 -16.21 5.33
N THR A 54 -10.28 -15.34 4.48
CA THR A 54 -11.71 -15.28 4.16
C THR A 54 -11.93 -15.77 2.73
N GLY A 55 -12.58 -16.92 2.56
CA GLY A 55 -13.01 -17.42 1.25
C GLY A 55 -13.27 -18.93 1.22
N VAL A 56 -14.54 -19.31 0.98
CA VAL A 56 -14.99 -20.70 0.69
C VAL A 56 -15.68 -20.77 -0.69
N GLU A 57 -15.64 -19.69 -1.48
CA GLU A 57 -16.22 -19.68 -2.83
C GLU A 57 -15.16 -19.99 -3.91
N PRO A 58 -15.42 -20.92 -4.85
CA PRO A 58 -14.42 -21.38 -5.82
C PRO A 58 -13.87 -20.32 -6.78
N GLU A 59 -14.49 -19.15 -6.87
CA GLU A 59 -14.15 -18.14 -7.88
C GLU A 59 -13.38 -16.94 -7.35
N THR A 60 -13.39 -16.71 -6.03
CA THR A 60 -12.77 -15.54 -5.40
C THR A 60 -11.35 -15.87 -4.99
N GLN A 61 -10.37 -15.51 -5.84
CA GLN A 61 -8.94 -15.63 -5.52
C GLN A 61 -8.66 -14.90 -4.19
N PHE A 62 -8.17 -15.68 -3.21
CA PHE A 62 -8.20 -15.38 -1.77
C PHE A 62 -7.69 -13.98 -1.37
N ILE A 63 -8.60 -13.12 -0.91
CA ILE A 63 -8.21 -11.93 -0.13
C ILE A 63 -7.77 -12.40 1.26
N SER A 64 -6.58 -12.01 1.68
CA SER A 64 -6.12 -12.26 3.06
C SER A 64 -6.36 -11.02 3.91
N GLU A 65 -7.03 -11.17 5.04
CA GLU A 65 -7.22 -10.08 5.98
C GLU A 65 -6.18 -10.15 7.11
N TYR A 66 -5.63 -8.99 7.48
CA TYR A 66 -4.79 -8.82 8.66
C TYR A 66 -5.42 -7.77 9.56
N LYS A 67 -5.76 -8.12 10.80
CA LYS A 67 -6.63 -7.27 11.64
C LYS A 67 -6.11 -7.05 13.07
N THR A 68 -6.31 -5.82 13.55
CA THR A 68 -6.40 -5.43 14.97
C THR A 68 -7.78 -4.82 15.26
N GLU A 69 -8.07 -4.43 16.50
CA GLU A 69 -9.31 -3.70 16.84
C GLU A 69 -9.50 -2.40 16.04
N LYS A 70 -8.39 -1.72 15.68
CA LYS A 70 -8.43 -0.38 15.09
C LYS A 70 -7.98 -0.34 13.63
N PHE A 71 -7.40 -1.40 13.08
CA PHE A 71 -6.81 -1.38 11.74
C PHE A 71 -6.99 -2.73 11.05
N ARG A 72 -7.38 -2.72 9.78
CA ARG A 72 -7.52 -3.93 8.96
C ARG A 72 -6.91 -3.73 7.58
N LEU A 73 -6.04 -4.65 7.18
CA LEU A 73 -5.50 -4.73 5.82
C LEU A 73 -6.24 -5.78 5.02
N HIS A 74 -6.58 -5.42 3.79
CA HIS A 74 -7.14 -6.30 2.78
C HIS A 74 -6.06 -6.57 1.73
N ASP A 75 -5.36 -7.70 1.84
CA ASP A 75 -4.32 -8.08 0.89
C ASP A 75 -4.95 -8.67 -0.37
N THR A 76 -4.73 -7.98 -1.49
CA THR A 76 -5.19 -8.46 -2.79
C THR A 76 -4.19 -9.46 -3.35
N VAL A 77 -4.67 -10.53 -3.98
CA VAL A 77 -3.78 -11.50 -4.66
C VAL A 77 -2.89 -10.75 -5.65
N GLY A 78 -1.62 -11.13 -5.69
CA GLY A 78 -0.65 -10.43 -6.51
C GLY A 78 -1.02 -10.43 -7.98
N LEU A 79 -0.94 -9.26 -8.60
CA LEU A 79 -1.19 -9.08 -10.04
C LEU A 79 -0.10 -9.81 -10.84
N GLY A 80 -0.44 -10.75 -11.75
CA GLY A 80 0.64 -11.38 -12.52
C GLY A 80 0.42 -12.52 -13.54
N ASP A 81 -0.78 -13.09 -13.75
CA ASP A 81 -0.90 -14.37 -14.50
C ASP A 81 -1.66 -14.29 -15.84
N GLY A 82 -1.41 -13.23 -16.62
CA GLY A 82 -1.93 -13.08 -18.00
C GLY A 82 -3.14 -12.15 -18.15
N LEU A 83 -3.55 -11.88 -19.39
CA LEU A 83 -4.55 -10.84 -19.73
C LEU A 83 -5.93 -11.07 -19.06
N GLU A 84 -6.35 -12.34 -18.96
CA GLU A 84 -7.63 -12.71 -18.37
C GLU A 84 -7.60 -12.65 -16.85
N ALA A 85 -6.48 -13.04 -16.24
CA ALA A 85 -6.22 -12.84 -14.82
C ALA A 85 -6.17 -11.35 -14.47
N ASP A 86 -5.54 -10.51 -15.29
CA ASP A 86 -5.48 -9.06 -15.11
C ASP A 86 -6.88 -8.43 -15.12
N ARG A 87 -7.77 -8.86 -16.03
CA ARG A 87 -9.17 -8.39 -16.05
C ARG A 87 -9.93 -8.79 -14.79
N LYS A 88 -9.84 -10.06 -14.40
CA LYS A 88 -10.50 -10.57 -13.19
C LYS A 88 -9.98 -9.85 -11.94
N HIS A 89 -8.68 -9.62 -11.87
CA HIS A 89 -8.06 -8.86 -10.78
C HIS A 89 -8.52 -7.40 -10.76
N ALA A 90 -8.62 -6.74 -11.92
CA ALA A 90 -9.14 -5.38 -12.00
C ALA A 90 -10.58 -5.28 -11.47
N THR A 91 -11.43 -6.23 -11.84
CA THR A 91 -12.81 -6.33 -11.32
C THR A 91 -12.81 -6.55 -9.81
N ASN A 92 -12.09 -7.56 -9.31
CA ASN A 92 -12.05 -7.86 -7.87
C ASN A 92 -11.50 -6.67 -7.05
N LEU A 93 -10.50 -5.97 -7.56
CA LEU A 93 -9.95 -4.78 -6.92
C LEU A 93 -10.96 -3.63 -6.93
N SER A 94 -11.65 -3.40 -8.05
CA SER A 94 -12.73 -2.42 -8.12
C SER A 94 -13.84 -2.75 -7.13
N ASP A 95 -14.27 -4.01 -7.08
CA ASP A 95 -15.32 -4.48 -6.17
C ASP A 95 -14.91 -4.30 -4.71
N LEU A 96 -13.68 -4.64 -4.34
CA LEU A 96 -13.15 -4.38 -2.99
C LEU A 96 -13.14 -2.88 -2.68
N LEU A 97 -12.62 -2.05 -3.60
CA LEU A 97 -12.52 -0.61 -3.42
C LEU A 97 -13.89 0.08 -3.44
N LEU A 98 -14.92 -0.50 -4.02
CA LEU A 98 -16.27 0.07 -4.07
C LEU A 98 -17.22 -0.59 -3.08
N ASN A 99 -16.85 -1.71 -2.46
CA ASN A 99 -17.63 -2.39 -1.44
C ASN A 99 -18.09 -1.42 -0.36
N THR A 100 -19.33 -1.58 0.10
CA THR A 100 -19.99 -0.65 1.02
C THR A 100 -20.49 -1.36 2.27
N PHE A 101 -20.62 -0.62 3.36
CA PHE A 101 -21.20 -1.09 4.62
C PHE A 101 -22.11 -0.01 5.22
N ASP A 102 -22.72 -0.31 6.38
CA ASP A 102 -23.63 0.60 7.09
C ASP A 102 -24.77 1.07 6.17
N GLU A 103 -25.58 0.12 5.69
CA GLU A 103 -26.70 0.37 4.77
C GLU A 103 -26.29 1.12 3.48
N ARG A 104 -25.08 0.85 2.97
CA ARG A 104 -24.48 1.50 1.80
C ARG A 104 -24.17 2.99 2.00
N LYS A 105 -24.03 3.44 3.23
CA LYS A 105 -23.66 4.83 3.54
C LYS A 105 -22.18 5.11 3.33
N TYR A 106 -21.32 4.13 3.59
CA TYR A 106 -19.88 4.27 3.50
C TYR A 106 -19.28 3.16 2.65
N HIS A 107 -18.21 3.50 1.92
CA HIS A 107 -17.34 2.48 1.35
C HIS A 107 -16.45 1.87 2.43
N LEU A 108 -16.22 0.56 2.33
CA LEU A 108 -15.42 -0.24 3.25
C LEU A 108 -13.99 0.26 3.32
N ILE A 109 -13.31 0.39 2.17
CA ILE A 109 -11.91 0.79 2.11
C ILE A 109 -11.75 2.30 2.32
N ASP A 110 -10.91 2.70 3.26
CA ASP A 110 -10.56 4.09 3.53
C ASP A 110 -9.29 4.56 2.82
N LEU A 111 -8.31 3.65 2.69
CA LEU A 111 -7.00 3.91 2.10
C LEU A 111 -6.59 2.77 1.15
N CYS A 112 -5.76 3.11 0.17
CA CYS A 112 -5.14 2.14 -0.71
C CYS A 112 -3.62 2.28 -0.65
N LEU A 113 -2.93 1.28 -0.10
CA LEU A 113 -1.48 1.18 -0.12
C LEU A 113 -1.04 0.38 -1.35
N VAL A 114 -0.44 1.07 -2.30
CA VAL A 114 0.07 0.49 -3.55
C VAL A 114 1.58 0.33 -3.45
N ILE A 115 2.06 -0.91 -3.49
CA ILE A 115 3.48 -1.25 -3.42
C ILE A 115 3.99 -1.54 -4.83
N LEU A 116 5.03 -0.79 -5.23
CA LEU A 116 5.77 -0.94 -6.47
C LEU A 116 7.12 -1.63 -6.22
N ASP A 117 7.61 -2.37 -7.21
CA ASP A 117 8.91 -3.05 -7.16
C ASP A 117 10.06 -2.11 -7.54
N GLY A 118 10.84 -1.66 -6.57
CA GLY A 118 12.02 -0.84 -6.84
C GLY A 118 13.09 -1.54 -7.69
N SER A 119 13.25 -2.86 -7.59
CA SER A 119 14.32 -3.60 -8.26
C SER A 119 14.01 -3.88 -9.73
N SER A 120 12.74 -4.07 -10.06
CA SER A 120 12.28 -4.41 -11.41
C SER A 120 12.17 -3.20 -12.34
N ARG A 121 12.33 -3.46 -13.64
CA ARG A 121 12.00 -2.53 -14.72
C ARG A 121 10.55 -2.66 -15.18
N ASP A 122 9.94 -3.83 -14.98
CA ASP A 122 8.57 -4.09 -15.35
C ASP A 122 7.65 -3.87 -14.14
N MET A 123 7.15 -2.64 -14.04
CA MET A 123 6.10 -2.25 -13.11
C MET A 123 4.73 -2.19 -13.82
N GLY A 124 4.63 -2.67 -15.07
CA GLY A 124 3.53 -2.37 -15.97
C GLY A 124 2.16 -2.75 -15.41
N THR A 125 2.04 -3.95 -14.84
CA THR A 125 0.77 -4.45 -14.30
C THR A 125 0.31 -3.66 -13.07
N THR A 126 1.22 -3.30 -12.17
CA THR A 126 0.84 -2.51 -10.98
C THR A 126 0.52 -1.06 -11.35
N TYR A 127 1.22 -0.46 -12.33
CA TYR A 127 0.84 0.85 -12.87
C TYR A 127 -0.55 0.82 -13.51
N LYS A 128 -0.84 -0.19 -14.34
CA LYS A 128 -2.17 -0.33 -14.94
C LYS A 128 -3.27 -0.43 -13.88
N ALA A 129 -3.08 -1.25 -12.85
CA ALA A 129 -4.05 -1.36 -11.76
C ALA A 129 -4.22 -0.02 -11.02
N LEU A 130 -3.12 0.68 -10.73
CA LEU A 130 -3.15 2.00 -10.08
C LEU A 130 -3.90 3.03 -10.93
N GLU A 131 -3.55 3.17 -12.20
CA GLU A 131 -4.06 4.18 -13.12
C GLU A 131 -5.50 3.90 -13.58
N GLN A 132 -5.82 2.64 -13.87
CA GLN A 132 -7.08 2.24 -14.50
C GLN A 132 -8.16 1.78 -13.50
N VAL A 133 -7.77 1.41 -12.27
CA VAL A 133 -8.70 0.92 -11.24
C VAL A 133 -8.63 1.81 -10.01
N VAL A 134 -7.50 1.82 -9.30
CA VAL A 134 -7.38 2.46 -7.98
C VAL A 134 -7.74 3.94 -8.06
N LEU A 135 -7.08 4.72 -8.93
CA LEU A 135 -7.31 6.16 -9.05
C LEU A 135 -8.66 6.54 -9.66
N ARG A 136 -9.44 5.56 -10.17
CA ARG A 136 -10.82 5.75 -10.60
C ARG A 136 -11.84 5.46 -9.50
N CYS A 137 -11.49 4.59 -8.54
CA CYS A 137 -12.39 4.16 -7.46
C CYS A 137 -12.19 4.95 -6.15
N ILE A 138 -10.99 5.46 -5.89
CA ILE A 138 -10.64 6.14 -4.63
C ILE A 138 -9.90 7.46 -4.89
N ASP A 139 -10.18 8.48 -4.06
CA ASP A 139 -9.55 9.80 -4.14
C ASP A 139 -8.02 9.69 -4.02
N PRO A 140 -7.23 10.37 -4.88
CA PRO A 140 -5.77 10.35 -4.83
C PRO A 140 -5.17 10.65 -3.45
N LYS A 141 -5.83 11.46 -2.62
CA LYS A 141 -5.38 11.78 -1.24
C LYS A 141 -5.45 10.59 -0.29
N ARG A 142 -6.16 9.52 -0.68
CA ARG A 142 -6.29 8.27 0.07
C ARG A 142 -5.45 7.14 -0.55
N VAL A 143 -4.70 7.44 -1.61
CA VAL A 143 -3.79 6.50 -2.27
C VAL A 143 -2.37 6.78 -1.81
N ILE A 144 -1.77 5.76 -1.20
CA ILE A 144 -0.40 5.78 -0.69
C ILE A 144 0.43 4.92 -1.63
N VAL A 145 1.42 5.50 -2.30
CA VAL A 145 2.32 4.74 -3.17
C VAL A 145 3.67 4.57 -2.48
N ALA A 146 4.15 3.34 -2.41
CA ALA A 146 5.43 2.99 -1.79
C ALA A 146 6.25 2.13 -2.74
N ILE A 147 7.57 2.32 -2.75
CA ILE A 147 8.49 1.61 -3.64
C ILE A 147 9.38 0.72 -2.76
N ASN A 148 9.12 -0.58 -2.77
CA ASN A 148 9.86 -1.55 -1.96
C ASN A 148 11.16 -1.99 -2.65
N GLN A 149 11.93 -2.86 -1.99
CA GLN A 149 13.17 -3.44 -2.50
C GLN A 149 14.23 -2.40 -2.88
N ALA A 150 14.27 -1.28 -2.15
CA ALA A 150 15.26 -0.21 -2.34
C ALA A 150 16.71 -0.71 -2.23
N ASP A 151 16.94 -1.80 -1.49
CA ASP A 151 18.24 -2.46 -1.34
C ASP A 151 18.69 -3.25 -2.56
N MET A 152 17.78 -3.60 -3.47
CA MET A 152 18.08 -4.34 -4.71
C MET A 152 18.12 -3.42 -5.94
N VAL A 153 17.73 -2.15 -5.79
CA VAL A 153 17.88 -1.11 -6.81
C VAL A 153 19.36 -0.99 -7.22
N MET A 154 19.62 -0.66 -8.49
CA MET A 154 20.97 -0.66 -9.07
C MET A 154 21.70 -2.01 -8.92
N LYS A 155 20.95 -3.12 -8.89
CA LYS A 155 21.47 -4.49 -8.66
C LYS A 155 22.18 -4.63 -7.30
N GLY A 156 21.70 -3.90 -6.29
CA GLY A 156 22.28 -3.87 -4.93
C GLY A 156 23.57 -3.08 -4.80
N ARG A 157 24.04 -2.42 -5.86
CA ARG A 157 25.19 -1.52 -5.79
C ARG A 157 24.85 -0.30 -4.95
N ASN A 158 25.86 0.29 -4.32
CA ASN A 158 25.73 1.48 -3.50
C ASN A 158 24.77 1.29 -2.30
N TRP A 159 24.56 0.04 -1.87
CA TRP A 159 23.97 -0.28 -0.58
C TRP A 159 25.08 -0.50 0.45
N ASN A 160 25.07 0.28 1.54
CA ASN A 160 26.01 0.11 2.62
C ASN A 160 25.50 -0.98 3.58
N TYR A 161 26.03 -2.20 3.45
CA TYR A 161 25.62 -3.34 4.27
C TYR A 161 26.01 -3.21 5.75
N LEU A 162 27.08 -2.47 6.06
CA LEU A 162 27.51 -2.25 7.45
C LEU A 162 26.54 -1.36 8.22
N ASN A 163 26.09 -0.27 7.59
CA ASN A 163 25.16 0.70 8.18
C ASN A 163 23.69 0.47 7.77
N ASN A 164 23.45 -0.54 6.95
CA ASN A 164 22.15 -0.94 6.44
C ASN A 164 21.32 0.21 5.83
N ARG A 165 21.94 0.95 4.90
CA ARG A 165 21.35 2.13 4.26
C ARG A 165 21.93 2.35 2.86
N PRO A 166 21.21 3.03 1.95
CA PRO A 166 21.78 3.42 0.66
C PRO A 166 22.89 4.45 0.85
N GLU A 167 23.91 4.36 0.02
CA GLU A 167 24.92 5.41 -0.16
C GLU A 167 24.34 6.58 -0.97
N PRO A 168 24.99 7.76 -0.98
CA PRO A 168 24.42 8.97 -1.58
C PRO A 168 23.95 8.80 -3.04
N GLU A 169 24.68 8.03 -3.85
CA GLU A 169 24.30 7.77 -5.23
C GLU A 169 22.98 6.99 -5.34
N LEU A 170 22.84 5.90 -4.56
CA LEU A 170 21.60 5.12 -4.52
C LEU A 170 20.45 5.93 -3.93
N LEU A 171 20.71 6.73 -2.89
CA LEU A 171 19.69 7.58 -2.29
C LEU A 171 19.14 8.61 -3.29
N ASN A 172 20.01 9.25 -4.08
CA ASN A 172 19.60 10.17 -5.14
C ASN A 172 18.78 9.45 -6.20
N PHE A 173 19.24 8.28 -6.67
CA PHE A 173 18.50 7.47 -7.63
C PHE A 173 17.11 7.09 -7.12
N LEU A 174 16.98 6.68 -5.86
CA LEU A 174 15.70 6.35 -5.23
C LEU A 174 14.77 7.57 -5.15
N ASN A 175 15.30 8.76 -4.83
CA ASN A 175 14.52 10.00 -4.78
C ASN A 175 14.01 10.39 -6.17
N ASP A 176 14.86 10.29 -7.19
CA ASP A 176 14.48 10.59 -8.57
C ASP A 176 13.48 9.57 -9.11
N LYS A 177 13.64 8.28 -8.75
CA LYS A 177 12.66 7.24 -9.07
C LYS A 177 11.30 7.55 -8.46
N ALA A 178 11.23 7.96 -7.19
CA ALA A 178 9.97 8.36 -6.55
C ALA A 178 9.30 9.54 -7.27
N ARG A 179 10.08 10.58 -7.64
CA ARG A 179 9.56 11.72 -8.42
C ARG A 179 9.05 11.28 -9.79
N SER A 180 9.81 10.46 -10.50
CA SER A 180 9.45 9.93 -11.81
C SER A 180 8.14 9.12 -11.77
N VAL A 181 7.93 8.29 -10.74
CA VAL A 181 6.66 7.56 -10.53
C VAL A 181 5.49 8.53 -10.38
N ARG A 182 5.62 9.53 -9.51
CA ARG A 182 4.59 10.55 -9.29
C ARG A 182 4.26 11.32 -10.58
N ASP A 183 5.29 11.75 -11.29
CA ASP A 183 5.14 12.59 -12.49
C ASP A 183 4.52 11.78 -13.64
N ARG A 184 4.91 10.51 -13.80
CA ARG A 184 4.28 9.58 -14.75
C ARG A 184 2.80 9.37 -14.46
N ILE A 185 2.41 9.18 -13.20
CA ILE A 185 0.99 9.03 -12.83
C ILE A 185 0.22 10.31 -13.16
N LYS A 186 0.82 11.47 -12.89
CA LYS A 186 0.22 12.77 -13.24
C LYS A 186 0.03 12.92 -14.75
N GLU A 187 1.02 12.54 -15.54
CA GLU A 187 0.96 12.56 -17.00
C GLU A 187 -0.15 11.61 -17.53
N ALA A 188 -0.20 10.38 -17.02
CA ALA A 188 -1.13 9.36 -17.51
C ALA A 188 -2.59 9.59 -17.07
N THR A 189 -2.81 10.16 -15.89
CA THR A 189 -4.16 10.25 -15.28
C THR A 189 -4.67 11.67 -15.09
N GLY A 190 -3.80 12.68 -15.19
CA GLY A 190 -4.11 14.06 -14.79
C GLY A 190 -4.22 14.25 -13.26
N LEU A 191 -4.08 13.20 -12.46
CA LEU A 191 -4.23 13.23 -11.00
C LEU A 191 -2.86 13.34 -10.31
N THR A 192 -2.81 14.10 -9.22
CA THR A 192 -1.58 14.25 -8.43
C THR A 192 -1.70 13.39 -7.18
N ILE A 193 -0.72 12.51 -6.96
CA ILE A 193 -0.55 11.77 -5.70
C ILE A 193 0.60 12.38 -4.89
N SER A 194 0.65 12.02 -3.60
CA SER A 194 1.82 12.31 -2.76
C SER A 194 3.08 11.62 -3.32
N THR A 195 4.26 12.20 -3.07
CA THR A 195 5.51 11.62 -3.58
C THR A 195 5.77 10.26 -2.93
N PRO A 196 5.97 9.19 -3.72
CA PRO A 196 6.18 7.86 -3.19
C PRO A 196 7.34 7.74 -2.20
N VAL A 197 7.23 6.82 -1.25
CA VAL A 197 8.30 6.50 -0.30
C VAL A 197 9.05 5.25 -0.75
N CYS A 198 10.34 5.40 -1.04
CA CYS A 198 11.25 4.27 -1.26
C CYS A 198 11.66 3.64 0.06
N TYR A 199 11.58 2.32 0.19
CA TYR A 199 11.92 1.59 1.42
C TYR A 199 12.41 0.18 1.09
N SER A 200 12.95 -0.51 2.10
CA SER A 200 13.22 -1.95 2.01
C SER A 200 12.61 -2.64 3.21
N ALA A 201 11.59 -3.48 2.96
CA ALA A 201 11.03 -4.35 3.99
C ALA A 201 12.08 -5.36 4.50
N GLU A 202 12.84 -5.96 3.57
CA GLU A 202 13.88 -6.97 3.85
C GLU A 202 14.97 -6.41 4.76
N LYS A 203 15.46 -5.22 4.44
CA LYS A 203 16.49 -4.53 5.22
C LYS A 203 15.94 -3.66 6.34
N GLN A 204 14.63 -3.61 6.52
CA GLN A 204 13.97 -2.71 7.46
C GLN A 204 14.42 -1.24 7.31
N TRP A 205 14.77 -0.81 6.11
CA TRP A 205 15.22 0.55 5.86
C TRP A 205 14.05 1.46 5.48
N ASN A 206 14.03 2.66 6.06
CA ASN A 206 13.04 3.73 5.80
C ASN A 206 11.57 3.41 6.15
N LEU A 207 11.33 2.35 6.93
CA LEU A 207 9.97 1.97 7.38
C LEU A 207 9.30 3.07 8.21
N ASN A 208 10.07 3.83 8.99
CA ASN A 208 9.54 4.97 9.76
C ASN A 208 8.92 6.02 8.84
N LYS A 209 9.56 6.32 7.71
CA LYS A 209 9.03 7.27 6.72
C LYS A 209 7.78 6.73 6.03
N LEU A 210 7.72 5.41 5.79
CA LEU A 210 6.51 4.77 5.27
C LEU A 210 5.35 4.84 6.28
N MET A 211 5.62 4.61 7.57
CA MET A 211 4.62 4.78 8.63
C MET A 211 4.12 6.22 8.75
N ASP A 212 5.03 7.20 8.70
CA ASP A 212 4.65 8.62 8.68
C ASP A 212 3.78 8.95 7.47
N HIS A 213 4.14 8.42 6.30
CA HIS A 213 3.35 8.57 5.09
C HIS A 213 1.94 7.99 5.25
N ILE A 214 1.80 6.79 5.83
CA ILE A 214 0.48 6.20 6.13
C ILE A 214 -0.31 7.10 7.09
N ILE A 215 0.32 7.56 8.17
CA ILE A 215 -0.31 8.43 9.19
C ILE A 215 -0.83 9.73 8.57
N GLU A 216 -0.06 10.36 7.69
CA GLU A 216 -0.42 11.59 6.99
C GLU A 216 -1.64 11.40 6.07
N HIS A 217 -1.84 10.19 5.55
CA HIS A 217 -2.96 9.87 4.66
C HIS A 217 -4.21 9.40 5.39
N ILE A 218 -4.14 9.09 6.70
CA ILE A 218 -5.34 8.73 7.46
C ILE A 218 -6.39 9.82 7.25
N PRO A 219 -7.62 9.46 6.88
CA PRO A 219 -8.63 10.46 6.54
C PRO A 219 -9.23 11.09 7.79
N HIS A 220 -9.82 12.27 7.64
CA HIS A 220 -10.59 12.92 8.71
C HIS A 220 -11.99 12.33 8.88
N GLU A 221 -12.55 11.74 7.82
CA GLU A 221 -13.87 11.12 7.81
C GLU A 221 -13.86 9.86 6.94
N ARG A 222 -14.84 8.97 7.14
CA ARG A 222 -15.04 7.79 6.28
C ARG A 222 -15.44 8.20 4.87
N ARG A 223 -15.14 7.36 3.88
CA ARG A 223 -15.50 7.60 2.49
C ARG A 223 -17.01 7.36 2.30
N ARG A 224 -17.79 8.44 2.23
CA ARG A 224 -19.24 8.36 2.00
C ARG A 224 -19.54 7.94 0.57
N VAL A 225 -20.58 7.12 0.40
CA VAL A 225 -21.18 6.87 -0.92
C VAL A 225 -21.90 8.15 -1.32
N LYS A 226 -21.61 8.66 -2.52
CA LYS A 226 -22.34 9.83 -3.04
C LYS A 226 -23.79 9.39 -3.35
N ALA A 227 -24.75 10.17 -2.86
CA ALA A 227 -26.16 10.01 -3.17
C ALA A 227 -26.44 10.23 -4.66
#